data_AF-A0AAF0LQ52-F1
#
_entry.id   AF-A0AAF0LQ52-F1
#
_cell.length_a   1.000
_cell.length_b   1.000
_cell.length_c   1.000
_cell.angle_alpha   90.00
_cell.angle_beta   90.00
_cell.angle_gamma   90.00
#
_symmetry.space_group_name_H-M   'P 1'
#
loop_
_entity.id
_entity.type
_entity.pdbx_description
1 polymer ?
#
loop_
_entity_poly.entity_id
_entity_poly.type
_entity_poly.pdbx_seq_one_letter_code
_entity_poly.pdbx_strand_id
1 'polypeptide(L)'
;MMQRIRSAVSGERREDGLTLIELLVAMGLFAVLLAIVGGTFYSITRATTFAAARDQNSRNASNAMNEIVRKVRAAADNPRVGASDSPAFISAGRSSVQFTTLVATGRDAVPQQVTFSVSSDGFLTEKVVAGTTTDNAYYTFSGSGATSTIASSIEVPDGSGTPVFQYLDVSNNVLPLNAAGVIPADQIGQIAFVQVTLRLSSTASTLKNGITLQNTIGLPNLLEPTGDST
;
A
#
# COMPACT_ATOMS: atom_id res chain seq x y z
N MET A 1 -97.11 -7.20 -0.99
CA MET A 1 -95.89 -7.64 -1.70
C MET A 1 -95.26 -6.37 -2.27
N MET A 2 -94.15 -5.78 -1.82
CA MET A 2 -93.00 -6.21 -1.03
C MET A 2 -92.68 -5.13 0.02
N GLN A 3 -92.27 -5.59 1.20
CA GLN A 3 -91.77 -4.79 2.31
C GLN A 3 -90.31 -5.21 2.53
N ARG A 4 -89.42 -4.22 2.73
CA ARG A 4 -88.03 -4.36 3.26
C ARG A 4 -87.05 -5.00 2.25
N ILE A 5 -85.78 -4.61 2.14
CA ILE A 5 -84.78 -4.35 3.20
C ILE A 5 -83.79 -3.29 2.66
N ARG A 6 -83.83 -2.07 3.20
CA ARG A 6 -82.68 -1.17 3.25
C ARG A 6 -82.22 -1.19 4.70
N SER A 7 -81.20 -1.97 5.02
CA SER A 7 -80.54 -1.88 6.31
C SER A 7 -79.10 -2.32 6.20
N ALA A 8 -78.26 -1.62 6.95
CA ALA A 8 -76.87 -1.93 7.27
C ALA A 8 -75.81 -1.53 6.24
N VAL A 9 -75.67 -0.22 6.04
CA VAL A 9 -74.35 0.43 6.15
C VAL A 9 -74.53 1.72 6.95
N SER A 10 -75.02 1.61 8.18
CA SER A 10 -74.66 2.59 9.21
C SER A 10 -73.28 2.18 9.69
N GLY A 11 -72.25 2.54 8.92
CA GLY A 11 -70.89 2.54 9.43
C GLY A 11 -70.86 3.53 10.58
N GLU A 12 -71.03 3.02 11.80
CA GLU A 12 -70.62 3.73 13.00
C GLU A 12 -69.16 4.09 12.80
N ARG A 13 -68.90 5.33 12.38
CA ARG A 13 -67.61 5.97 12.63
C ARG A 13 -67.56 6.13 14.14
N ARG A 14 -67.08 5.08 14.82
CA ARG A 14 -66.63 5.18 16.19
C ARG A 14 -65.42 6.10 16.14
N GLU A 15 -65.66 7.38 16.36
CA GLU A 15 -64.66 8.33 16.78
C GLU A 15 -64.30 8.00 18.24
N ASP A 16 -63.78 6.79 18.45
CA ASP A 16 -63.15 6.42 19.72
C ASP A 16 -61.83 7.21 19.76
N GLY A 17 -61.84 8.33 20.49
CA GLY A 17 -60.67 9.14 20.71
C GLY A 17 -59.54 8.30 21.31
N LEU A 18 -58.31 8.53 20.82
CA LEU A 18 -57.12 7.83 21.32
C LEU A 18 -57.00 8.00 22.83
N THR A 19 -56.88 6.88 23.54
CA THR A 19 -56.65 6.91 24.99
C THR A 19 -55.22 7.38 25.28
N LEU A 20 -55.00 8.11 26.38
CA LEU A 20 -53.67 8.62 26.77
C LEU A 20 -52.60 7.51 26.84
N ILE A 21 -53.00 6.33 27.30
CA ILE A 21 -52.12 5.16 27.40
C ILE A 21 -51.69 4.65 26.02
N GLU A 22 -52.58 4.69 25.03
CA GLU A 22 -52.34 4.18 23.68
C GLU A 22 -51.40 5.10 22.90
N LEU A 23 -51.51 6.41 23.09
CA LEU A 23 -50.56 7.39 22.56
C LEU A 23 -49.15 7.19 23.17
N LEU A 24 -49.06 6.90 24.47
CA LEU A 24 -47.78 6.63 25.14
C LEU A 24 -47.13 5.34 24.63
N VAL A 25 -47.91 4.26 24.46
CA VAL A 25 -47.43 3.00 23.88
C VAL A 25 -46.98 3.21 22.44
N ALA A 26 -47.74 3.93 21.63
CA ALA A 26 -47.37 4.24 20.24
C ALA A 26 -46.05 5.03 20.16
N MET A 27 -45.87 6.04 21.02
CA MET A 27 -44.62 6.80 21.10
C MET A 27 -43.44 5.92 21.56
N GLY A 28 -43.65 5.03 22.53
CA GLY A 28 -42.64 4.09 22.99
C GLY A 28 -42.20 3.12 21.89
N LEU A 29 -43.15 2.52 21.17
CA LEU A 29 -42.88 1.65 20.04
C LEU A 29 -42.17 2.39 18.90
N PHE A 30 -42.58 3.63 18.62
CA PHE A 30 -41.94 4.46 17.61
C PHE A 30 -40.50 4.82 17.97
N ALA A 31 -40.22 5.13 19.24
CA ALA A 31 -38.87 5.39 19.73
C ALA A 31 -37.95 4.16 19.58
N VAL A 32 -38.45 2.96 19.89
CA VAL A 32 -37.71 1.71 19.69
C VAL A 32 -37.44 1.47 18.21
N LEU A 33 -38.44 1.68 17.35
CA LEU A 33 -38.28 1.56 15.89
C LEU A 33 -37.22 2.53 15.36
N LEU A 34 -37.25 3.79 15.76
CA LEU A 34 -36.23 4.78 15.39
C LEU A 34 -34.84 4.39 15.87
N ALA A 35 -34.72 3.84 17.09
CA ALA A 35 -33.43 3.37 17.61
C ALA A 35 -32.86 2.23 16.77
N ILE A 36 -33.70 1.27 16.37
CA ILE A 36 -33.28 0.15 15.50
C ILE A 36 -32.87 0.65 14.12
N VAL A 37 -33.69 1.50 13.49
CA VAL A 37 -33.40 2.04 12.16
C VAL A 37 -32.15 2.91 12.17
N GLY A 38 -32.01 3.80 13.17
CA GLY A 38 -30.85 4.66 13.33
C GLY A 38 -29.57 3.87 13.59
N GLY A 39 -29.62 2.87 14.47
CA GLY A 39 -28.49 1.98 14.74
C GLY A 39 -28.08 1.18 13.49
N THR A 40 -29.06 0.68 12.73
CA THR A 40 -28.81 -0.07 11.49
C THR A 40 -28.20 0.84 10.42
N PHE A 41 -28.75 2.04 10.23
CA PHE A 41 -28.22 3.02 9.28
C PHE A 41 -26.79 3.45 9.61
N TYR A 42 -26.51 3.70 10.90
CA TYR A 42 -25.16 3.99 11.36
C TYR A 42 -24.19 2.84 11.09
N SER A 43 -24.60 1.60 11.40
CA SER A 43 -23.81 0.40 11.14
C SER A 43 -23.49 0.22 9.65
N ILE A 44 -24.49 0.38 8.77
CA ILE A 44 -24.31 0.30 7.31
C ILE A 44 -23.37 1.40 6.81
N THR A 45 -23.55 2.64 7.27
CA THR A 45 -22.70 3.77 6.87
C THR A 45 -21.23 3.55 7.27
N ARG A 46 -21.01 3.01 8.47
CA ARG A 46 -19.66 2.67 8.94
C ARG A 46 -19.06 1.52 8.14
N ALA A 47 -19.84 0.47 7.88
CA ALA A 47 -19.39 -0.68 7.10
C ALA A 47 -19.02 -0.30 5.66
N THR A 48 -19.83 0.53 5.00
CA THR A 48 -19.58 1.03 3.63
C THR A 48 -18.34 1.93 3.57
N THR A 49 -18.17 2.84 4.53
CA THR A 49 -16.96 3.67 4.63
C THR A 49 -15.70 2.82 4.81
N PHE A 50 -15.77 1.80 5.67
CA PHE A 50 -14.66 0.88 5.90
C PHE A 50 -14.31 0.05 4.66
N ALA A 51 -15.33 -0.46 3.95
CA ALA A 51 -15.14 -1.20 2.71
C ALA A 51 -14.48 -0.31 1.62
N ALA A 52 -14.98 0.91 1.43
CA ALA A 52 -14.41 1.86 0.47
C ALA A 52 -12.94 2.21 0.78
N ALA A 53 -12.61 2.44 2.06
CA ALA A 53 -11.23 2.71 2.48
C ALA A 53 -10.30 1.50 2.21
N ARG A 54 -10.80 0.27 2.45
CA ARG A 54 -10.05 -0.96 2.19
C ARG A 54 -9.78 -1.16 0.70
N ASP A 55 -10.77 -0.91 -0.16
CA ASP A 55 -10.62 -1.04 -1.61
C ASP A 55 -9.63 -0.01 -2.16
N GLN A 56 -9.71 1.24 -1.70
CA GLN A 56 -8.76 2.28 -2.10
C GLN A 56 -7.33 1.94 -1.66
N ASN A 57 -7.17 1.45 -0.42
CA ASN A 57 -5.87 1.02 0.09
C ASN A 57 -5.31 -0.15 -0.72
N SER A 58 -6.14 -1.14 -1.07
CA SER A 58 -5.72 -2.28 -1.90
C SER A 58 -5.21 -1.83 -3.28
N ARG A 59 -5.90 -0.89 -3.92
CA ARG A 59 -5.49 -0.32 -5.21
C ARG A 59 -4.18 0.47 -5.09
N ASN A 60 -4.05 1.31 -4.07
CA ASN A 60 -2.82 2.07 -3.82
C ASN A 60 -1.63 1.14 -3.57
N ALA A 61 -1.80 0.10 -2.73
CA ALA A 61 -0.77 -0.90 -2.45
C ALA A 61 -0.33 -1.64 -3.72
N SER A 62 -1.29 -2.04 -4.54
CA SER A 62 -1.03 -2.78 -5.79
C SER A 62 -0.28 -1.92 -6.81
N ASN A 63 -0.68 -0.64 -6.95
CA ASN A 63 0.00 0.30 -7.84
C ASN A 63 1.45 0.56 -7.39
N ALA A 64 1.66 0.78 -6.10
CA ALA A 64 3.01 0.95 -5.55
C ALA A 64 3.87 -0.31 -5.70
N MET A 65 3.29 -1.49 -5.47
CA MET A 65 4.00 -2.75 -5.67
C MET A 65 4.38 -2.95 -7.15
N ASN A 66 3.48 -2.64 -8.08
CA ASN A 66 3.77 -2.72 -9.52
C ASN A 66 4.90 -1.75 -9.93
N GLU A 67 4.93 -0.53 -9.37
CA GLU A 67 6.01 0.43 -9.59
C GLU A 67 7.35 -0.12 -9.11
N ILE A 68 7.39 -0.61 -7.86
CA ILE A 68 8.59 -1.19 -7.27
C ILE A 68 9.07 -2.40 -8.09
N VAL A 69 8.16 -3.33 -8.40
CA VAL A 69 8.47 -4.53 -9.21
C VAL A 69 9.07 -4.16 -10.55
N ARG A 70 8.49 -3.18 -11.24
CA ARG A 70 8.98 -2.76 -12.56
C ARG A 70 10.41 -2.24 -12.49
N LYS A 71 10.71 -1.37 -11.53
CA LYS A 71 12.03 -0.73 -11.41
C LYS A 71 13.09 -1.66 -10.84
N VAL A 72 12.76 -2.39 -9.78
CA VAL A 72 13.67 -3.35 -9.14
C VAL A 72 14.04 -4.46 -10.11
N ARG A 73 13.09 -5.04 -10.84
CA ARG A 73 13.40 -6.09 -11.84
C ARG A 73 14.34 -5.59 -12.94
N ALA A 74 14.32 -4.30 -13.24
CA ALA A 74 15.21 -3.67 -14.21
C ALA A 74 16.47 -3.07 -13.58
N ALA A 75 16.77 -3.38 -12.31
CA ALA A 75 18.02 -2.98 -11.69
C ALA A 75 19.19 -3.62 -12.42
N ALA A 76 20.25 -2.85 -12.65
CA ALA A 76 21.44 -3.28 -13.39
C ALA A 76 22.68 -2.55 -12.88
N ASP A 77 23.84 -3.18 -13.03
CA ASP A 77 25.12 -2.57 -12.72
C ASP A 77 25.35 -1.35 -13.62
N ASN A 78 26.01 -0.33 -13.07
CA ASN A 78 26.33 0.89 -13.81
C ASN A 78 27.80 0.85 -14.26
N PRO A 79 28.07 0.75 -15.57
CA PRO A 79 29.44 0.74 -16.08
C PRO A 79 30.22 2.00 -15.70
N ARG A 80 31.54 1.85 -15.47
CA ARG A 80 32.44 2.97 -15.15
C ARG A 80 33.69 2.96 -16.02
N VAL A 81 34.17 4.14 -16.37
CA VAL A 81 35.42 4.30 -17.12
C VAL A 81 36.61 3.89 -16.24
N GLY A 82 37.39 2.92 -16.70
CA GLY A 82 38.67 2.55 -16.08
C GLY A 82 38.57 1.92 -14.68
N ALA A 83 37.40 1.44 -14.29
CA ALA A 83 37.14 0.76 -13.02
C ALA A 83 36.08 -0.34 -13.20
N SER A 84 35.98 -1.25 -12.24
CA SER A 84 34.87 -2.21 -12.22
C SER A 84 33.53 -1.49 -12.17
N ASP A 85 32.51 -2.11 -12.76
CA ASP A 85 31.15 -1.60 -12.75
C ASP A 85 30.68 -1.35 -11.31
N SER A 86 29.88 -0.30 -11.13
CA SER A 86 29.22 -0.06 -9.85
C SER A 86 28.08 -1.06 -9.70
N PRO A 87 27.96 -1.76 -8.56
CA PRO A 87 26.83 -2.66 -8.32
C PRO A 87 25.50 -1.96 -8.52
N ALA A 88 24.48 -2.69 -8.97
CA ALA A 88 23.16 -2.15 -9.22
C ALA A 88 22.57 -1.50 -7.97
N PHE A 89 22.75 -2.11 -6.81
CA PHE A 89 22.34 -1.56 -5.53
C PHE A 89 23.45 -0.69 -4.96
N ILE A 90 23.10 0.52 -4.55
CA ILE A 90 24.01 1.48 -3.90
C ILE A 90 23.79 1.47 -2.38
N SER A 91 22.54 1.34 -1.95
CA SER A 91 22.21 1.07 -0.55
C SER A 91 20.97 0.18 -0.47
N ALA A 92 20.99 -0.76 0.47
CA ALA A 92 19.95 -1.76 0.64
C ALA A 92 19.57 -1.85 2.12
N GLY A 93 18.59 -1.05 2.53
CA GLY A 93 18.11 -0.96 3.92
C GLY A 93 16.73 -1.56 4.12
N ARG A 94 16.28 -1.60 5.38
CA ARG A 94 14.97 -2.15 5.79
C ARG A 94 13.76 -1.41 5.22
N SER A 95 13.86 -0.08 5.20
CA SER A 95 12.77 0.84 4.83
C SER A 95 13.17 1.78 3.69
N SER A 96 14.39 1.66 3.19
CA SER A 96 14.92 2.45 2.09
C SER A 96 15.84 1.61 1.24
N VAL A 97 15.71 1.70 -0.08
CA VAL A 97 16.58 1.02 -1.05
C VAL A 97 16.91 1.98 -2.17
N GLN A 98 18.19 2.02 -2.56
CA GLN A 98 18.68 2.82 -3.67
C GLN A 98 19.43 1.95 -4.66
N PHE A 99 19.06 2.04 -5.93
CA PHE A 99 19.65 1.25 -7.00
C PHE A 99 19.59 1.98 -8.35
N THR A 100 20.41 1.53 -9.28
CA THR A 100 20.38 1.95 -10.68
C THR A 100 19.44 1.05 -11.46
N THR A 101 18.57 1.63 -12.29
CA THR A 101 17.60 0.92 -13.12
C THR A 101 17.67 1.38 -14.57
N LEU A 102 17.42 0.45 -15.48
CA LEU A 102 17.32 0.72 -16.92
C LEU A 102 15.89 1.15 -17.34
N VAL A 103 14.96 1.25 -16.38
CA VAL A 103 13.63 1.79 -16.62
C VAL A 103 13.65 3.30 -16.45
N ALA A 104 13.45 4.02 -17.55
CA ALA A 104 13.28 5.46 -17.52
C ALA A 104 11.85 5.88 -17.13
N THR A 105 11.75 6.94 -16.32
CA THR A 105 10.53 7.73 -16.17
C THR A 105 10.58 8.93 -17.13
N GLY A 106 9.68 8.97 -18.11
CA GLY A 106 9.58 10.09 -19.05
C GLY A 106 9.95 9.70 -20.48
N ARG A 107 10.42 10.68 -21.26
CA ARG A 107 10.71 10.49 -22.69
C ARG A 107 12.18 10.14 -22.97
N ASP A 108 13.07 10.46 -22.04
CA ASP A 108 14.50 10.22 -22.21
C ASP A 108 14.85 8.82 -21.73
N ALA A 109 15.23 7.95 -22.66
CA ALA A 109 15.61 6.57 -22.40
C ALA A 109 17.04 6.49 -21.85
N VAL A 110 17.26 7.03 -20.65
CA VAL A 110 18.54 6.97 -19.93
C VAL A 110 18.39 6.14 -18.65
N PRO A 111 19.46 5.48 -18.19
CA PRO A 111 19.48 4.87 -16.86
C PRO A 111 19.12 5.88 -15.78
N GLN A 112 18.49 5.40 -14.71
CA GLN A 112 18.08 6.23 -13.59
C GLN A 112 18.54 5.62 -12.27
N GLN A 113 18.89 6.47 -11.33
CA GLN A 113 19.05 6.06 -9.94
C GLN A 113 17.73 6.30 -9.22
N VAL A 114 17.18 5.25 -8.63
CA VAL A 114 15.91 5.28 -7.92
C VAL A 114 16.16 5.03 -6.44
N THR A 115 15.49 5.80 -5.59
CA THR A 115 15.41 5.55 -4.15
C THR A 115 13.95 5.38 -3.77
N PHE A 116 13.59 4.20 -3.28
CA PHE A 116 12.33 4.01 -2.55
C PHE A 116 12.59 4.18 -1.07
N SER A 117 11.74 4.93 -0.38
CA SER A 117 11.85 5.10 1.07
C SER A 117 10.48 5.19 1.74
N VAL A 118 10.35 4.58 2.91
CA VAL A 118 9.18 4.75 3.78
C VAL A 118 9.53 5.75 4.88
N SER A 119 8.79 6.85 4.95
CA SER A 119 8.95 7.86 6.00
C SER A 119 8.36 7.39 7.33
N SER A 120 8.72 8.07 8.42
CA SER A 120 8.13 7.83 9.75
C SER A 120 6.61 8.02 9.80
N ASP A 121 6.06 8.81 8.87
CA ASP A 121 4.62 9.08 8.76
C ASP A 121 3.89 8.05 7.89
N GLY A 122 4.59 7.00 7.41
CA GLY A 122 4.00 5.94 6.60
C GLY A 122 3.77 6.32 5.14
N PHE A 123 4.53 7.29 4.62
CA PHE A 123 4.54 7.58 3.18
C PHE A 123 5.65 6.79 2.50
N LEU A 124 5.28 6.00 1.50
CA LEU A 124 6.23 5.39 0.58
C LEU A 124 6.47 6.36 -0.58
N THR A 125 7.70 6.85 -0.65
CA THR A 125 8.15 7.78 -1.67
C THR A 125 9.09 7.11 -2.64
N GLU A 126 9.08 7.63 -3.86
CA GLU A 126 10.02 7.32 -4.91
C GLU A 126 10.77 8.59 -5.29
N LYS A 127 12.08 8.55 -5.20
CA LYS A 127 12.97 9.58 -5.71
C LYS A 127 13.70 9.07 -6.94
N VAL A 128 13.69 9.83 -8.02
CA VAL A 128 14.33 9.48 -9.29
C VAL A 128 15.36 10.53 -9.67
N VAL A 129 16.58 10.10 -9.95
CA VAL A 129 17.66 10.92 -10.52
C VAL A 129 18.01 10.35 -11.89
N ALA A 130 17.80 11.13 -12.95
CA ALA A 130 18.18 10.73 -14.29
C ALA A 130 19.70 10.74 -14.46
N GLY A 131 20.23 9.76 -15.19
CA GLY A 131 21.65 9.70 -15.52
C GLY A 131 22.05 10.78 -16.51
N THR A 132 23.22 11.37 -16.30
CA THR A 132 23.88 12.28 -17.23
C THR A 132 25.15 11.65 -17.78
N THR A 133 25.42 11.86 -19.05
CA THR A 133 26.57 11.29 -19.76
C THR A 133 27.14 12.31 -20.75
N THR A 134 28.43 12.17 -21.07
CA THR A 134 29.11 12.93 -22.13
C THR A 134 29.40 12.08 -23.37
N ASP A 135 29.28 10.76 -23.27
CA ASP A 135 29.71 9.79 -24.30
C ASP A 135 28.67 8.72 -24.63
N ASN A 136 27.49 8.76 -23.98
CA ASN A 136 26.40 7.78 -24.09
C ASN A 136 26.79 6.35 -23.68
N ALA A 137 27.95 6.16 -23.05
CA ALA A 137 28.43 4.87 -22.58
C ALA A 137 28.43 4.80 -21.05
N TYR A 138 28.81 5.89 -20.38
CA TYR A 138 28.94 5.94 -18.93
C TYR A 138 28.05 7.02 -18.34
N TYR A 139 27.25 6.64 -17.34
CA TYR A 139 26.27 7.52 -16.70
C TYR A 139 26.67 7.87 -15.28
N THR A 140 26.41 9.12 -14.93
CA THR A 140 26.61 9.70 -13.60
C THR A 140 25.30 10.24 -13.06
N PHE A 141 25.11 10.22 -11.74
CA PHE A 141 23.87 10.61 -11.07
C PHE A 141 24.16 11.65 -10.00
N SER A 142 24.06 12.94 -10.35
CA SER A 142 24.49 14.05 -9.49
C SER A 142 23.40 15.09 -9.21
N GLY A 143 22.20 14.94 -9.79
CA GLY A 143 21.07 15.85 -9.61
C GLY A 143 20.30 15.65 -8.30
N SER A 144 19.50 16.65 -7.92
CA SER A 144 18.61 16.55 -6.75
C SER A 144 17.55 15.46 -6.90
N GLY A 145 17.19 15.11 -8.13
CA GLY A 145 16.11 14.19 -8.48
C GLY A 145 14.71 14.78 -8.25
N ALA A 146 13.70 14.04 -8.69
CA ALA A 146 12.30 14.31 -8.43
C ALA A 146 11.75 13.27 -7.44
N THR A 147 11.03 13.73 -6.42
CA THR A 147 10.39 12.85 -5.42
C THR A 147 8.88 12.85 -5.61
N SER A 148 8.28 11.67 -5.59
CA SER A 148 6.83 11.48 -5.64
C SER A 148 6.38 10.50 -4.55
N THR A 149 5.15 10.65 -4.06
CA THR A 149 4.54 9.70 -3.12
C THR A 149 3.76 8.67 -3.91
N ILE A 150 4.13 7.39 -3.79
CA ILE A 150 3.50 6.29 -4.54
C ILE A 150 2.50 5.50 -3.71
N ALA A 151 2.64 5.52 -2.37
CA ALA A 151 1.60 5.05 -1.46
C ALA A 151 1.66 5.80 -0.12
N SER A 152 0.53 5.82 0.58
CA SER A 152 0.40 6.37 1.92
C SER A 152 -0.14 5.31 2.88
N SER A 153 -0.08 5.60 4.18
CA SER A 153 -0.60 4.74 5.24
C SER A 153 0.09 3.38 5.31
N ILE A 154 1.38 3.34 4.97
CA ILE A 154 2.24 2.17 5.16
C ILE A 154 2.59 2.07 6.64
N GLU A 155 2.40 0.89 7.23
CA GLU A 155 2.90 0.55 8.56
C GLU A 155 4.43 0.61 8.52
N VAL A 156 5.00 1.47 9.36
CA VAL A 156 6.44 1.62 9.49
C VAL A 156 6.97 0.50 10.39
N PRO A 157 7.84 -0.40 9.90
CA PRO A 157 8.39 -1.46 10.72
C PRO A 157 9.26 -0.89 11.83
N ASP A 158 9.16 -1.46 13.04
CA ASP A 158 10.17 -1.25 14.06
C ASP A 158 11.47 -2.01 13.71
N GLY A 159 12.51 -1.82 14.53
CA GLY A 159 13.82 -2.47 14.33
C GLY A 159 13.76 -4.00 14.35
N SER A 160 12.73 -4.60 14.97
CA SER A 160 12.51 -6.04 15.08
C SER A 160 11.46 -6.61 14.13
N GLY A 161 10.62 -5.77 13.53
CA GLY A 161 9.49 -6.17 12.70
C GLY A 161 9.92 -6.67 11.32
N THR A 162 8.94 -7.12 10.54
CA THR A 162 9.17 -7.48 9.13
C THR A 162 9.58 -6.22 8.35
N PRO A 163 10.78 -6.19 7.74
CA PRO A 163 11.22 -5.01 6.99
C PRO A 163 10.37 -4.84 5.72
N VAL A 164 10.31 -3.61 5.21
CA VAL A 164 9.65 -3.32 3.92
C VAL A 164 10.43 -3.97 2.79
N PHE A 165 11.76 -3.89 2.85
CA PHE A 165 12.67 -4.51 1.90
C PHE A 165 13.54 -5.54 2.60
N GLN A 166 13.48 -6.77 2.11
CA GLN A 166 14.32 -7.88 2.53
C GLN A 166 15.08 -8.41 1.32
N TYR A 167 16.35 -8.74 1.50
CA TYR A 167 17.25 -9.10 0.42
C TYR A 167 17.62 -10.56 0.55
N LEU A 168 17.59 -11.29 -0.57
CA LEU A 168 17.95 -12.70 -0.60
C LEU A 168 19.04 -12.96 -1.65
N ASP A 169 19.89 -13.93 -1.34
CA ASP A 169 20.91 -14.43 -2.26
C ASP A 169 20.30 -15.39 -3.31
N VAL A 170 21.14 -15.88 -4.24
CA VAL A 170 20.73 -16.86 -5.28
C VAL A 170 20.19 -18.17 -4.72
N SER A 171 20.54 -18.51 -3.47
CA SER A 171 20.07 -19.71 -2.76
C SER A 171 18.78 -19.44 -1.97
N ASN A 172 18.20 -18.24 -2.08
CA ASN A 172 17.07 -17.74 -1.29
C ASN A 172 17.36 -17.59 0.23
N ASN A 173 18.62 -17.49 0.64
CA ASN A 173 18.94 -17.15 2.02
C ASN A 173 18.83 -15.64 2.23
N VAL A 174 18.37 -15.25 3.41
CA VAL A 174 18.26 -13.84 3.79
C VAL A 174 19.66 -13.29 4.05
N LEU A 175 20.01 -12.21 3.34
CA LEU A 175 21.26 -11.50 3.59
C LEU A 175 21.14 -10.67 4.88
N PRO A 176 22.11 -10.76 5.80
CA PRO A 176 22.04 -10.09 7.08
C PRO A 176 22.26 -8.58 6.93
N LEU A 177 21.51 -7.81 7.71
CA LEU A 177 21.70 -6.37 7.83
C LEU A 177 22.70 -6.09 8.96
N ASN A 178 23.50 -5.04 8.80
CA ASN A 178 24.38 -4.55 9.86
C ASN A 178 23.59 -3.80 10.96
N ALA A 179 24.30 -3.30 11.97
CA ALA A 179 23.71 -2.53 13.07
C ALA A 179 22.97 -1.25 12.63
N ALA A 180 23.29 -0.70 11.46
CA ALA A 180 22.59 0.43 10.86
C ALA A 180 21.34 0.02 10.06
N GLY A 181 21.02 -1.27 9.99
CA GLY A 181 19.85 -1.78 9.29
C GLY A 181 19.99 -1.76 7.76
N VAL A 182 21.22 -1.84 7.26
CA VAL A 182 21.54 -1.93 5.82
C VAL A 182 22.43 -3.13 5.52
N ILE A 183 22.36 -3.64 4.29
CA ILE A 183 23.26 -4.69 3.80
C ILE A 183 24.69 -4.13 3.77
N PRO A 184 25.68 -4.84 4.33
CA PRO A 184 27.09 -4.48 4.23
C PRO A 184 27.56 -4.31 2.78
N ALA A 185 28.44 -3.35 2.52
CA ALA A 185 28.84 -2.99 1.15
C ALA A 185 29.51 -4.14 0.38
N ASP A 186 30.22 -5.03 1.08
CA ASP A 186 30.83 -6.27 0.58
C ASP A 186 29.80 -7.34 0.19
N GLN A 187 28.58 -7.26 0.72
CA GLN A 187 27.49 -8.22 0.47
C GLN A 187 26.43 -7.68 -0.50
N ILE A 188 26.46 -6.39 -0.83
CA ILE A 188 25.49 -5.75 -1.74
C ILE A 188 25.46 -6.43 -3.12
N GLY A 189 26.61 -6.88 -3.62
CA GLY A 189 26.70 -7.60 -4.88
C GLY A 189 26.03 -8.99 -4.86
N GLN A 190 25.70 -9.53 -3.68
CA GLN A 190 25.11 -10.87 -3.52
C GLN A 190 23.58 -10.88 -3.63
N ILE A 191 22.95 -9.71 -3.75
CA ILE A 191 21.49 -9.56 -3.80
C ILE A 191 20.96 -10.14 -5.14
N ALA A 192 20.21 -11.24 -5.08
CA ALA A 192 19.58 -11.86 -6.23
C ALA A 192 18.06 -11.66 -6.26
N PHE A 193 17.45 -11.50 -5.07
CA PHE A 193 16.04 -11.21 -4.93
C PHE A 193 15.80 -10.09 -3.92
N VAL A 194 14.78 -9.28 -4.19
CA VAL A 194 14.24 -8.32 -3.23
C VAL A 194 12.81 -8.74 -2.90
N GLN A 195 12.60 -9.13 -1.66
CA GLN A 195 11.27 -9.33 -1.12
C GLN A 195 10.75 -8.02 -0.53
N VAL A 196 9.61 -7.59 -1.05
CA VAL A 196 8.94 -6.34 -0.67
C VAL A 196 7.67 -6.69 0.09
N THR A 197 7.54 -6.17 1.31
CA THR A 197 6.36 -6.35 2.15
C THR A 197 5.74 -4.99 2.47
N LEU A 198 4.57 -4.71 1.87
CA LEU A 198 3.78 -3.52 2.16
C LEU A 198 2.62 -3.90 3.07
N ARG A 199 2.59 -3.30 4.26
CA ARG A 199 1.48 -3.43 5.21
C ARG A 199 0.77 -2.09 5.27
N LEU A 200 -0.49 -2.01 4.85
CA LEU A 200 -1.25 -0.76 4.89
C LEU A 200 -2.10 -0.73 6.15
N SER A 201 -1.96 0.31 6.96
CA SER A 201 -2.81 0.52 8.15
C SER A 201 -4.01 1.39 7.78
N SER A 202 -5.22 1.01 8.21
CA SER A 202 -6.38 1.91 8.10
C SER A 202 -6.32 2.92 9.25
N THR A 203 -6.08 4.20 8.95
CA THR A 203 -6.16 5.30 9.93
C THR A 203 -7.56 5.49 10.51
N ALA A 204 -8.59 4.87 9.93
CA ALA A 204 -9.98 4.95 10.38
C ALA A 204 -10.35 3.91 11.47
N SER A 205 -9.40 3.07 11.90
CA SER A 205 -9.67 1.98 12.84
C SER A 205 -8.50 1.77 13.81
N THR A 206 -8.81 1.66 15.11
CA THR A 206 -7.85 1.21 16.13
C THR A 206 -7.50 -0.27 16.01
N LEU A 207 -8.27 -1.04 15.24
CA LEU A 207 -7.92 -2.39 14.84
C LEU A 207 -6.93 -2.28 13.68
N LYS A 208 -5.70 -2.81 13.88
CA LYS A 208 -4.66 -3.04 12.86
C LYS A 208 -5.12 -4.06 11.79
N ASN A 209 -6.29 -3.87 11.20
CA ASN A 209 -6.81 -4.68 10.10
C ASN A 209 -6.23 -4.15 8.80
N GLY A 210 -4.92 -4.33 8.66
CA GLY A 210 -4.17 -3.89 7.49
C GLY A 210 -4.21 -4.90 6.36
N ILE A 211 -3.99 -4.42 5.13
CA ILE A 211 -3.71 -5.28 3.99
C ILE A 211 -2.20 -5.51 3.97
N THR A 212 -1.78 -6.77 3.93
CA THR A 212 -0.37 -7.14 3.69
C THR A 212 -0.23 -7.60 2.25
N LEU A 213 0.64 -6.94 1.50
CA LEU A 213 1.03 -7.33 0.15
C LEU A 213 2.52 -7.68 0.17
N GLN A 214 2.84 -8.92 -0.19
CA GLN A 214 4.22 -9.42 -0.19
C GLN A 214 4.54 -9.93 -1.59
N ASN A 215 5.69 -9.52 -2.12
CA ASN A 215 6.16 -9.99 -3.41
C ASN A 215 7.68 -10.19 -3.39
N THR A 216 8.15 -11.28 -4.00
CA THR A 216 9.58 -11.55 -4.19
C THR A 216 9.95 -11.25 -5.63
N ILE A 217 10.84 -10.28 -5.82
CA ILE A 217 11.25 -9.78 -7.12
C ILE A 217 12.64 -10.35 -7.44
N GLY A 218 12.74 -11.20 -8.46
CA GLY A 218 14.03 -11.63 -9.00
C GLY A 218 14.67 -10.57 -9.88
N LEU A 219 16.00 -10.59 -9.93
CA LEU A 219 16.84 -9.61 -10.61
C LEU A 219 17.54 -10.24 -11.82
N PRO A 220 16.85 -10.39 -12.98
CA PRO A 220 17.38 -11.11 -14.13
C PRO A 220 18.53 -10.41 -14.84
N ASN A 221 18.72 -9.12 -14.60
CA ASN A 221 19.72 -8.29 -15.29
C ASN A 221 21.05 -8.20 -14.53
N LEU A 222 21.16 -8.84 -13.36
CA LEU A 222 22.42 -8.94 -12.65
C LEU A 222 23.20 -10.14 -13.17
N LEU A 223 24.51 -9.97 -13.36
CA LEU A 223 25.42 -11.10 -13.51
C LEU A 223 25.29 -11.98 -12.27
N GLU A 224 25.44 -13.31 -12.41
CA GLU A 224 25.40 -14.20 -11.24
C GLU A 224 26.32 -13.63 -10.16
N PRO A 225 25.85 -13.46 -8.92
CA PRO A 225 26.71 -13.01 -7.85
C PRO A 225 27.81 -14.03 -7.66
N THR A 226 28.95 -13.80 -8.31
CA THR A 226 30.16 -14.57 -8.14
C THR A 226 30.60 -14.27 -6.73
N GLY A 227 30.25 -15.15 -5.80
CA GLY A 227 30.68 -15.11 -4.41
C GLY A 227 32.18 -15.36 -4.27
N ASP A 228 32.99 -14.60 -5.00
CA ASP A 228 34.43 -14.66 -4.90
C ASP A 228 34.85 -13.84 -3.69
N SER A 229 35.21 -14.59 -2.65
CA SER A 229 35.90 -14.09 -1.48
C SER A 229 37.29 -13.63 -1.86
N THR A 230 37.48 -12.33 -2.04
CA THR A 230 38.80 -11.70 -1.90
C THR A 230 38.98 -11.17 -0.49
#